data_AF-A0A3A1YUQ5-F1
#
_entry.id   AF-A0A3A1YUQ5-F1
#
_cell.length_a   1.000
_cell.length_b   1.000
_cell.length_c   1.000
_cell.angle_alpha   90.00
_cell.angle_beta   90.00
_cell.angle_gamma   90.00
#
_symmetry.space_group_name_H-M   'P 1'
#
loop_
_entity.id
_entity.type
_entity.pdbx_description
1 polymer ?
#
loop_
_entity_poly.entity_id
_entity_poly.type
_entity_poly.pdbx_seq_one_letter_code
_entity_poly.pdbx_strand_id
1 'polypeptide(L)'
;MLTKAIQYARGVANLIRTRWRMGGLSRLDEFILDEVRVSMYIRPEAKQAVSIDILDTDPKTYRLANDVLTREGVRLGSKRVLTALRMNASHRLSRIKNISRISDAGFPLFSLMASNDERDCAWCKANNGKKLPIDTDINWLIKENCTCEYCRCTVRPHRR
;
A
#
# COMPACT_ATOMS: atom_id res chain seq x y z
N MET A 1 30.58 6.76 1.40
CA MET A 1 29.71 5.78 2.10
C MET A 1 28.42 5.41 1.33
N LEU A 2 28.06 6.05 0.21
CA LEU A 2 26.89 5.72 -0.62
C LEU A 2 27.03 4.44 -1.48
N THR A 3 28.24 3.91 -1.64
CA THR A 3 28.56 2.83 -2.60
C THR A 3 28.16 1.43 -2.14
N LYS A 4 28.24 1.13 -0.84
CA LYS A 4 27.93 -0.22 -0.31
C LYS A 4 26.43 -0.52 -0.31
N ALA A 5 25.58 0.45 0.02
CA ALA A 5 24.12 0.27 0.03
C ALA A 5 23.56 0.05 -1.38
N ILE A 6 24.07 0.77 -2.39
CA ILE A 6 23.68 0.60 -3.80
C ILE A 6 24.19 -0.74 -4.34
N GLN A 7 25.42 -1.14 -4.01
CA GLN A 7 25.95 -2.46 -4.38
C GLN A 7 25.18 -3.60 -3.72
N TYR A 8 24.75 -3.43 -2.47
CA TYR A 8 23.97 -4.43 -1.74
C TYR A 8 22.52 -4.50 -2.26
N ALA A 9 21.86 -3.37 -2.51
CA ALA A 9 20.55 -3.33 -3.16
C ALA A 9 20.57 -3.98 -4.55
N ARG A 10 21.66 -3.81 -5.31
CA ARG A 10 21.91 -4.54 -6.57
C ARG A 10 22.17 -6.04 -6.37
N GLY A 11 22.89 -6.42 -5.32
CA GLY A 11 23.15 -7.81 -4.95
C GLY A 11 21.88 -8.56 -4.53
N VAL A 12 21.04 -7.91 -3.71
CA VAL A 12 19.70 -8.39 -3.33
C VAL A 12 18.80 -8.43 -4.56
N ALA A 13 18.77 -7.40 -5.41
CA ALA A 13 18.02 -7.42 -6.68
C ALA A 13 18.44 -8.57 -7.62
N ASN A 14 19.71 -8.98 -7.62
CA ASN A 14 20.21 -10.10 -8.42
C ASN A 14 19.81 -11.47 -7.82
N LEU A 15 19.89 -11.65 -6.50
CA LEU A 15 19.38 -12.84 -5.78
C LEU A 15 17.86 -13.01 -5.97
N ILE A 16 17.18 -11.90 -6.15
CA ILE A 16 15.74 -11.78 -6.35
C ILE A 16 15.39 -12.13 -7.81
N ARG A 17 16.11 -11.61 -8.81
CA ARG A 17 15.95 -12.05 -10.22
C ARG A 17 16.02 -13.56 -10.39
N THR A 18 16.85 -14.27 -9.62
CA THR A 18 16.95 -15.73 -9.66
C THR A 18 15.72 -16.43 -9.07
N ARG A 19 15.10 -15.88 -8.01
CA ARG A 19 13.83 -16.38 -7.45
C ARG A 19 12.62 -16.02 -8.34
N TRP A 20 12.69 -14.90 -9.06
CA TRP A 20 11.62 -14.36 -9.93
C TRP A 20 11.42 -15.14 -11.23
N ARG A 21 12.41 -15.92 -11.68
CA ARG A 21 12.26 -16.80 -12.84
C ARG A 21 11.32 -17.99 -12.60
N MET A 22 10.86 -18.24 -11.37
CA MET A 22 10.07 -19.44 -11.04
C MET A 22 8.60 -19.17 -10.64
N GLY A 23 8.17 -17.90 -10.54
CA GLY A 23 6.78 -17.56 -10.23
C GLY A 23 6.61 -16.03 -10.22
N GLY A 24 5.75 -15.50 -11.10
CA GLY A 24 5.55 -14.06 -11.27
C GLY A 24 5.09 -13.33 -10.01
N LEU A 25 5.10 -12.00 -10.05
CA LEU A 25 4.61 -11.15 -8.95
C LEU A 25 3.15 -11.49 -8.64
N SER A 26 2.81 -11.58 -7.35
CA SER A 26 1.41 -11.62 -6.96
C SER A 26 0.75 -10.26 -7.24
N ARG A 27 -0.57 -10.23 -7.41
CA ARG A 27 -1.26 -8.94 -7.63
C ARG A 27 -1.06 -7.97 -6.45
N LEU A 28 -0.84 -8.47 -5.23
CA LEU A 28 -0.55 -7.64 -4.06
C LEU A 28 0.83 -6.98 -4.15
N ASP A 29 1.80 -7.71 -4.68
CA ASP A 29 3.18 -7.26 -4.86
C ASP A 29 3.26 -6.01 -5.74
N GLU A 30 2.46 -5.99 -6.81
CA GLU A 30 2.33 -4.82 -7.70
C GLU A 30 1.81 -3.58 -6.95
N PHE A 31 0.77 -3.74 -6.13
CA PHE A 31 0.24 -2.64 -5.32
C PHE A 31 1.25 -2.15 -4.29
N ILE A 32 1.99 -3.06 -3.66
CA ILE A 32 3.04 -2.67 -2.69
C ILE A 32 4.11 -1.84 -3.38
N LEU A 33 4.56 -2.24 -4.57
CA LEU A 33 5.54 -1.47 -5.34
C LEU A 33 5.01 -0.09 -5.75
N ASP A 34 3.73 0.02 -6.07
CA ASP A 34 3.10 1.32 -6.32
C ASP A 34 3.11 2.22 -5.09
N GLU A 35 2.79 1.70 -3.90
CA GLU A 35 2.87 2.45 -2.64
C GLU A 35 4.32 2.91 -2.36
N VAL A 36 5.32 2.06 -2.61
CA VAL A 36 6.74 2.40 -2.48
C VAL A 36 7.14 3.53 -3.42
N ARG A 37 6.69 3.50 -4.67
CA ARG A 37 7.01 4.52 -5.70
C ARG A 37 6.49 5.90 -5.33
N VAL A 38 5.32 5.98 -4.70
CA VAL A 38 4.71 7.27 -4.32
C VAL A 38 5.07 7.72 -2.90
N SER A 39 5.58 6.83 -2.06
CA SER A 39 5.94 7.14 -0.68
C SER A 39 6.99 8.26 -0.56
N MET A 40 6.75 9.21 0.35
CA MET A 40 7.74 10.22 0.78
C MET A 40 8.73 9.69 1.82
N TYR A 41 8.44 8.53 2.41
CA TYR A 41 9.28 7.91 3.42
C TYR A 41 10.37 7.03 2.81
N ILE A 42 10.26 6.68 1.53
CA ILE A 42 11.26 5.94 0.78
C ILE A 42 12.12 6.91 -0.02
N ARG A 43 13.44 6.74 0.05
CA ARG A 43 14.39 7.57 -0.69
C ARG A 43 14.17 7.44 -2.20
N PRO A 44 14.19 8.54 -2.97
CA PRO A 44 14.00 8.50 -4.42
C PRO A 44 14.92 7.48 -5.13
N GLU A 45 16.19 7.45 -4.76
CA GLU A 45 17.20 6.54 -5.31
C GLU A 45 16.94 5.05 -4.99
N ALA A 46 16.18 4.77 -3.94
CA ALA A 46 15.83 3.41 -3.54
C ALA A 46 14.55 2.92 -4.21
N LYS A 47 13.65 3.80 -4.68
CA LYS A 47 12.32 3.42 -5.21
C LYS A 47 12.34 2.42 -6.36
N GLN A 48 13.40 2.43 -7.18
CA GLN A 48 13.57 1.49 -8.30
C GLN A 48 14.33 0.20 -7.90
N ALA A 49 15.04 0.22 -6.78
CA ALA A 49 15.89 -0.87 -6.31
C ALA A 49 15.26 -1.66 -5.14
N VAL A 50 14.22 -1.13 -4.51
CA VAL A 50 13.48 -1.81 -3.44
C VAL A 50 12.74 -3.00 -4.02
N SER A 51 13.13 -4.18 -3.57
CA SER A 51 12.38 -5.41 -3.76
C SER A 51 11.40 -5.62 -2.60
N ILE A 52 10.39 -6.44 -2.84
CA ILE A 52 9.34 -6.75 -1.86
C ILE A 52 9.90 -7.51 -0.65
N ASP A 53 10.99 -8.23 -0.84
CA ASP A 53 11.69 -8.93 0.24
C ASP A 53 12.23 -7.96 1.31
N ILE A 54 12.52 -6.69 0.95
CA ILE A 54 12.92 -5.64 1.93
C ILE A 54 11.71 -5.18 2.77
N LEU A 55 10.50 -5.39 2.26
CA LEU A 55 9.23 -5.02 2.88
C LEU A 55 8.65 -6.19 3.71
N ASP A 56 9.35 -7.32 3.76
CA ASP A 56 8.96 -8.45 4.58
C ASP A 56 9.28 -8.16 6.04
N THR A 57 8.32 -8.44 6.91
CA THR A 57 8.29 -7.98 8.32
C THR A 57 9.26 -8.73 9.24
N ASP A 58 10.17 -9.54 8.69
CA ASP A 58 11.21 -10.23 9.46
C ASP A 58 12.10 -9.20 10.20
N PRO A 59 12.28 -9.35 11.53
CA PRO A 59 13.25 -8.62 12.32
C PRO A 59 14.63 -8.39 11.67
N LYS A 60 15.12 -9.35 10.88
CA LYS A 60 16.44 -9.28 10.22
C LYS A 60 16.48 -8.31 9.03
N THR A 61 15.36 -8.06 8.35
CA THR A 61 15.25 -7.14 7.21
C THR A 61 15.12 -5.67 7.62
N TYR A 62 14.78 -5.34 8.88
CA TYR A 62 14.63 -3.95 9.31
C TYR A 62 15.92 -3.13 9.27
N ARG A 63 17.11 -3.75 9.36
CA ARG A 63 18.37 -3.01 9.20
C ARG A 63 18.55 -2.50 7.76
N LEU A 64 18.14 -3.30 6.78
CA LEU A 64 18.14 -2.94 5.37
C LEU A 64 17.07 -1.88 5.06
N ALA A 65 15.97 -1.91 5.81
CA ALA A 65 14.91 -0.91 5.70
C ALA A 65 15.41 0.52 6.05
N ASN A 66 16.30 0.70 7.03
CA ASN A 66 16.77 2.04 7.41
C ASN A 66 17.57 2.73 6.29
N ASP A 67 18.27 1.96 5.44
CA ASP A 67 19.06 2.51 4.34
C ASP A 67 18.18 2.99 3.17
N VAL A 68 16.98 2.42 3.01
CA VAL A 68 16.03 2.81 1.97
C VAL A 68 15.06 3.91 2.41
N LEU A 69 14.98 4.19 3.71
CA LEU A 69 14.10 5.20 4.28
C LEU A 69 14.74 6.60 4.27
N THR A 70 13.92 7.62 4.04
CA THR A 70 14.30 9.02 4.27
C THR A 70 14.54 9.28 5.75
N ARG A 71 15.13 10.44 6.10
CA ARG A 71 15.32 10.82 7.51
C ARG A 71 14.00 10.80 8.28
N GLU A 72 12.92 11.23 7.64
CA GLU A 72 11.58 11.20 8.23
C GLU A 72 11.06 9.77 8.41
N GLY A 73 11.26 8.91 7.41
CA GLY A 73 10.92 7.49 7.51
C GLY A 73 11.68 6.78 8.65
N VAL A 74 12.96 7.11 8.86
CA VAL A 74 13.74 6.61 10.00
C VAL A 74 13.19 7.11 11.33
N ARG A 75 12.81 8.40 11.42
CA ARG A 75 12.20 8.98 12.62
C ARG A 75 10.88 8.32 13.00
N LEU A 76 10.02 8.03 12.01
CA LEU A 76 8.76 7.32 12.23
C LEU A 76 8.95 5.85 12.63
N GLY A 77 10.11 5.27 12.31
CA GLY A 77 10.46 3.89 12.55
C GLY A 77 10.13 3.00 11.34
N SER A 78 11.12 2.23 10.91
CA SER A 78 11.03 1.40 9.70
C SER A 78 9.87 0.44 9.71
N LYS A 79 9.63 -0.25 10.83
CA LYS A 79 8.49 -1.15 10.99
C LYS A 79 7.16 -0.48 10.70
N ARG A 80 6.97 0.74 11.19
CA ARG A 80 5.72 1.50 11.02
C ARG A 80 5.52 1.87 9.55
N VAL A 81 6.54 2.45 8.93
CA VAL A 81 6.48 2.84 7.50
C VAL A 81 6.19 1.64 6.60
N LEU A 82 6.92 0.55 6.77
CA LEU A 82 6.75 -0.65 5.94
C LEU A 82 5.38 -1.29 6.13
N THR A 83 4.90 -1.33 7.38
CA THR A 83 3.55 -1.82 7.69
C THR A 83 2.50 -0.94 7.02
N ALA A 84 2.62 0.38 7.10
CA ALA A 84 1.68 1.31 6.48
C ALA A 84 1.59 1.12 4.95
N LEU A 85 2.73 1.00 4.26
CA LEU A 85 2.78 0.72 2.82
C LEU A 85 2.07 -0.60 2.47
N ARG A 86 2.38 -1.67 3.21
CA ARG A 86 1.76 -2.98 3.00
C ARG A 86 0.26 -2.96 3.26
N MET A 87 -0.18 -2.26 4.31
CA MET A 87 -1.59 -2.13 4.66
C MET A 87 -2.36 -1.31 3.62
N ASN A 88 -1.79 -0.22 3.10
CA ASN A 88 -2.39 0.56 2.01
C ASN A 88 -2.61 -0.30 0.77
N ALA A 89 -1.57 -1.01 0.32
CA ALA A 89 -1.66 -1.93 -0.82
C ALA A 89 -2.71 -3.03 -0.58
N SER A 90 -2.72 -3.64 0.61
CA SER A 90 -3.65 -4.71 0.96
C SER A 90 -5.10 -4.24 0.97
N HIS A 91 -5.38 -3.09 1.58
CA HIS A 91 -6.72 -2.51 1.62
C HIS A 91 -7.19 -2.05 0.23
N ARG A 92 -6.30 -1.47 -0.59
CA ARG A 92 -6.60 -1.11 -1.99
C ARG A 92 -7.00 -2.34 -2.80
N LEU A 93 -6.20 -3.40 -2.76
CA LEU A 93 -6.51 -4.66 -3.44
C LEU A 93 -7.82 -5.28 -2.94
N SER A 94 -8.05 -5.25 -1.62
CA SER A 94 -9.29 -5.76 -1.02
C SER A 94 -10.52 -5.01 -1.55
N ARG A 95 -10.47 -3.67 -1.59
CA ARG A 95 -11.57 -2.86 -2.14
C ARG A 95 -11.83 -3.15 -3.61
N ILE A 96 -10.78 -3.26 -4.45
CA ILE A 96 -10.93 -3.60 -5.87
C ILE A 96 -11.66 -4.94 -6.03
N LYS A 97 -11.21 -5.97 -5.29
CA LYS A 97 -11.84 -7.31 -5.33
C LYS A 97 -13.30 -7.25 -4.86
N ASN A 98 -13.58 -6.51 -3.80
CA ASN A 98 -14.92 -6.42 -3.25
C ASN A 98 -15.87 -5.63 -4.17
N ILE A 99 -15.42 -4.52 -4.77
CA ILE A 99 -16.22 -3.76 -5.74
C ILE A 99 -16.53 -4.61 -6.98
N SER A 100 -15.54 -5.33 -7.51
CA SER A 100 -15.77 -6.28 -8.61
C SER A 100 -16.88 -7.28 -8.25
N ARG A 101 -16.80 -7.92 -7.07
CA ARG A 101 -17.82 -8.87 -6.61
C ARG A 101 -19.20 -8.22 -6.43
N ILE A 102 -19.25 -6.99 -5.93
CA ILE A 102 -20.50 -6.24 -5.76
C ILE A 102 -21.14 -5.96 -7.12
N SER A 103 -20.33 -5.53 -8.10
CA SER A 103 -20.74 -5.31 -9.49
C SER A 103 -21.25 -6.60 -10.14
N ASP A 104 -20.49 -7.70 -10.01
CA ASP A 104 -20.84 -9.01 -10.57
C ASP A 104 -22.16 -9.55 -9.99
N ALA A 105 -22.47 -9.18 -8.74
CA ALA A 105 -23.72 -9.53 -8.08
C ALA A 105 -24.90 -8.59 -8.41
N GLY A 106 -24.71 -7.63 -9.33
CA GLY A 106 -25.77 -6.75 -9.84
C GLY A 106 -26.17 -5.62 -8.89
N PHE A 107 -25.32 -5.25 -7.92
CA PHE A 107 -25.59 -4.11 -7.06
C PHE A 107 -25.13 -2.81 -7.74
N PRO A 108 -26.03 -1.83 -7.96
CA PRO A 108 -25.68 -0.60 -8.68
C PRO A 108 -24.91 0.41 -7.81
N LEU A 109 -24.90 0.21 -6.49
CA LEU A 109 -24.32 1.15 -5.52
C LEU A 109 -23.48 0.42 -4.47
N PHE A 110 -22.50 1.12 -3.91
CA PHE A 110 -21.80 0.70 -2.70
C PHE A 110 -21.60 1.89 -1.75
N SER A 111 -21.29 1.63 -0.48
CA SER A 111 -20.85 2.68 0.44
C SER A 111 -19.46 2.39 0.96
N LEU A 112 -18.66 3.45 1.12
CA LEU A 112 -17.41 3.39 1.86
C LEU A 112 -17.72 3.34 3.36
N MET A 113 -17.18 2.36 4.07
CA MET A 113 -17.37 2.17 5.50
C MET A 113 -16.04 2.46 6.20
N ALA A 114 -15.99 3.59 6.91
CA ALA A 114 -14.85 3.94 7.77
C ALA A 114 -14.86 3.09 9.05
N SER A 115 -13.71 2.95 9.71
CA SER A 115 -13.63 2.29 11.03
C SER A 115 -14.30 3.13 12.13
N ASN A 116 -14.40 4.44 11.88
CA ASN A 116 -15.02 5.46 12.72
C ASN A 116 -14.36 5.60 14.10
N ASP A 117 -13.04 5.38 14.17
CA ASP A 117 -12.24 5.58 15.38
C ASP A 117 -11.38 6.87 15.28
N GLU A 118 -10.53 7.10 16.27
CA GLU A 118 -9.63 8.25 16.34
C GLU A 118 -8.57 8.31 15.23
N ARG A 119 -8.30 7.18 14.56
CA ARG A 119 -7.27 7.08 13.51
C ARG A 119 -7.80 7.39 12.11
N ASP A 120 -9.12 7.52 11.95
CA ASP A 120 -9.73 7.92 10.69
C ASP A 120 -9.67 9.43 10.49
N CYS A 121 -9.17 9.84 9.31
CA CYS A 121 -9.10 11.25 8.92
C CYS A 121 -10.51 11.83 8.66
N ALA A 122 -10.59 13.16 8.62
CA ALA A 122 -11.84 13.89 8.39
C ALA A 122 -12.54 13.47 7.09
N TRP A 123 -11.79 13.23 6.02
CA TRP A 123 -12.36 12.80 4.73
C TRP A 123 -12.99 11.40 4.82
N CYS A 124 -12.33 10.45 5.48
CA CYS A 124 -12.87 9.10 5.69
C CYS A 124 -14.18 9.15 6.50
N LYS A 125 -14.21 9.95 7.57
CA LYS A 125 -15.42 10.16 8.40
C LYS A 125 -16.55 10.80 7.61
N ALA A 126 -16.25 11.85 6.84
CA ALA A 126 -17.21 12.55 6.02
C ALA A 126 -17.78 11.71 4.86
N ASN A 127 -17.10 10.63 4.46
CA ASN A 127 -17.56 9.71 3.43
C ASN A 127 -18.08 8.37 3.97
N ASN A 128 -18.13 8.21 5.30
CA ASN A 128 -18.64 7.01 5.92
C ASN A 128 -20.14 6.83 5.63
N GLY A 129 -20.49 5.67 5.07
CA GLY A 129 -21.88 5.32 4.74
C GLY A 129 -22.46 6.03 3.52
N LYS A 130 -21.73 6.95 2.87
CA LYS A 130 -22.19 7.58 1.63
C LYS A 130 -22.32 6.56 0.52
N LYS A 131 -23.48 6.53 -0.14
CA LYS A 131 -23.73 5.68 -1.30
C LYS A 131 -23.08 6.30 -2.54
N LEU A 132 -22.37 5.47 -3.29
CA LEU A 132 -21.66 5.82 -4.50
C LEU A 132 -22.06 4.85 -5.63
N PRO A 133 -22.17 5.34 -6.87
CA PRO A 133 -22.30 4.49 -8.06
C PRO A 133 -21.21 3.42 -8.15
N ILE A 134 -21.56 2.21 -8.63
CA ILE A 134 -20.63 1.07 -8.71
C ILE A 134 -19.41 1.32 -9.60
N ASP A 135 -19.52 2.22 -10.57
CA ASP A 135 -18.47 2.67 -11.48
C ASP A 135 -17.55 3.75 -10.89
N THR A 136 -17.81 4.19 -9.64
CA THR A 136 -16.96 5.18 -8.96
C THR A 136 -15.59 4.59 -8.63
N ASP A 137 -14.51 5.23 -9.11
CA ASP A 137 -13.14 4.88 -8.70
C ASP A 137 -12.84 5.39 -7.28
N ILE A 138 -13.30 4.63 -6.28
CA ILE A 138 -13.08 4.96 -4.88
C ILE A 138 -11.60 4.93 -4.47
N ASN A 139 -10.76 4.16 -5.17
CA ASN A 139 -9.34 4.09 -4.81
C ASN A 139 -8.62 5.35 -5.27
N TRP A 140 -8.99 5.91 -6.42
CA TRP A 140 -8.54 7.24 -6.82
C TRP A 140 -9.01 8.30 -5.83
N LEU A 141 -10.29 8.31 -5.44
CA LEU A 141 -10.80 9.26 -4.45
C LEU A 141 -10.07 9.16 -3.10
N ILE A 142 -9.81 7.94 -2.62
CA ILE A 142 -9.01 7.71 -1.40
C ILE A 142 -7.60 8.25 -1.58
N LYS A 143 -6.95 7.99 -2.72
CA LYS A 143 -5.58 8.44 -2.99
C LYS A 143 -5.45 9.96 -2.95
N GLU A 144 -6.41 10.69 -3.51
CA GLU A 144 -6.35 12.14 -3.61
C GLU A 144 -6.76 12.87 -2.33
N ASN A 145 -7.55 12.22 -1.45
CA ASN A 145 -8.17 12.93 -0.32
C ASN A 145 -7.86 12.34 1.06
N CYS A 146 -7.47 11.07 1.15
CA CYS A 146 -7.23 10.42 2.44
C CYS A 146 -5.84 10.75 2.97
N THR A 147 -5.78 11.17 4.24
CA THR A 147 -4.54 11.49 4.95
C THR A 147 -4.21 10.51 6.08
N CYS A 148 -4.96 9.41 6.18
CA CYS A 148 -4.65 8.35 7.15
C CYS A 148 -3.28 7.75 6.87
N GLU A 149 -2.61 7.26 7.91
CA GLU A 149 -1.38 6.46 7.76
C GLU A 149 -1.59 5.27 6.80
N TYR A 150 -2.74 4.62 6.93
CA TYR A 150 -3.30 3.78 5.89
C TYR A 150 -4.83 3.78 5.91
N CYS A 151 -5.45 3.73 4.74
CA CYS A 151 -6.91 3.79 4.61
C CYS A 151 -7.55 2.43 4.88
N ARG A 152 -8.17 2.29 6.05
CA ARG A 152 -8.85 1.07 6.54
C ARG A 152 -10.30 0.92 6.09
N CYS A 153 -10.77 1.84 5.26
CA CYS A 153 -12.14 1.81 4.81
C CYS A 153 -12.45 0.54 4.00
N THR A 154 -13.63 -0.03 4.25
CA THR A 154 -14.19 -1.18 3.53
C THR A 154 -15.36 -0.75 2.66
N VAL A 155 -15.90 -1.65 1.84
CA VAL A 155 -17.06 -1.35 0.98
C VAL A 155 -18.25 -2.22 1.35
N ARG A 156 -19.45 -1.67 1.29
CA ARG A 156 -20.72 -2.37 1.54
C ARG A 156 -21.68 -2.20 0.35
N PRO A 157 -22.27 -3.29 -0.18
CA PRO A 157 -23.21 -3.21 -1.31
C PRO A 157 -24.56 -2.58 -0.95
N HIS A 158 -25.21 -1.92 -1.91
CA HIS A 158 -26.57 -1.39 -1.79
C HIS A 158 -27.37 -1.61 -3.09
N ARG A 159 -28.66 -1.95 -2.95
CA ARG A 159 -29.57 -2.17 -4.11
C ARG A 159 -30.29 -0.90 -4.58
N ARG A 160 -30.46 0.08 -3.69
CA ARG A 160 -31.17 1.36 -3.89
C ARG A 160 -30.54 2.40 -2.98
#